data_AF-A0A7X9E686-F1
#
_entry.id   AF-A0A7X9E686-F1
#
_cell.length_a   1.000
_cell.length_b   1.000
_cell.length_c   1.000
_cell.angle_alpha   90.00
_cell.angle_beta   90.00
_cell.angle_gamma   90.00
#
_symmetry.space_group_name_H-M   'P 1'
#
loop_
_entity.id
_entity.type
_entity.pdbx_description
1 polymer ?
#
loop_
_entity_poly.entity_id
_entity_poly.type
_entity_poly.pdbx_seq_one_letter_code
_entity_poly.pdbx_strand_id
1 'polypeptide(L)'
;GYLLLKNWNFPDQFSDLVRYHHKPHLSHNTKQIGSIIHFADYMTQRLKLGFFSWDNDMELDHEVAATLQFKDQESVDKFIELYRQPLEQQLESVRNLA
;
A
#
# COMPACT_ATOMS: atom_id res chain seq x y z
N GLY A 1 -1.31 -1.62 -14.91
CA GLY A 1 -1.88 -0.29 -14.61
C GLY A 1 -1.29 0.83 -15.46
N TYR A 2 0.02 1.09 -15.37
CA TYR A 2 0.69 2.23 -16.02
C TYR A 2 0.29 2.51 -17.48
N LEU A 3 0.41 1.51 -18.37
CA LEU A 3 0.10 1.69 -19.80
C LEU A 3 -1.35 2.10 -20.05
N LEU A 4 -2.30 1.59 -19.25
CA LEU A 4 -3.70 1.98 -19.35
C LEU A 4 -3.89 3.46 -18.97
N LEU A 5 -3.30 3.89 -17.86
CA LEU A 5 -3.38 5.29 -17.42
C LEU A 5 -2.74 6.25 -18.43
N LYS A 6 -1.61 5.88 -19.02
CA LYS A 6 -0.98 6.65 -20.09
C LYS A 6 -1.89 6.76 -21.33
N ASN A 7 -2.52 5.67 -21.73
CA ASN A 7 -3.43 5.66 -22.88
C ASN A 7 -4.74 6.42 -22.61
N TRP A 8 -5.16 6.52 -21.35
CA TRP A 8 -6.32 7.30 -20.93
C TRP A 8 -5.99 8.77 -20.64
N ASN A 9 -4.76 9.24 -20.93
CA ASN A 9 -4.31 10.61 -20.66
C ASN A 9 -4.45 11.05 -19.18
N PHE A 10 -4.23 10.12 -18.24
CA PHE A 10 -4.09 10.52 -16.83
C PHE A 10 -2.80 11.32 -16.62
N PRO A 11 -2.77 12.26 -15.65
CA PRO A 11 -1.55 12.95 -15.27
C PRO A 11 -0.41 11.98 -14.95
N ASP A 12 0.82 12.33 -15.34
CA ASP A 12 2.00 11.49 -15.21
C ASP A 12 2.25 11.05 -13.77
N GLN A 13 1.91 11.90 -12.79
CA GLN A 13 1.99 11.58 -11.38
C GLN A 13 1.20 10.32 -11.00
N PHE A 14 -0.02 10.14 -11.53
CA PHE A 14 -0.83 8.94 -11.26
C PHE A 14 -0.31 7.72 -12.00
N SER A 15 0.20 7.93 -13.21
CA SER A 15 0.85 6.87 -13.98
C SER A 15 2.07 6.34 -13.23
N ASP A 16 2.95 7.23 -12.75
CA ASP A 16 4.15 6.88 -11.98
C ASP A 16 3.81 6.19 -10.66
N LEU A 17 2.77 6.66 -9.94
CA LEU A 17 2.26 5.99 -8.75
C LEU A 17 1.92 4.53 -9.03
N VAL A 18 1.11 4.27 -10.05
CA VAL A 18 0.72 2.90 -10.41
C VAL A 18 1.91 2.10 -10.94
N ARG A 19 2.90 2.73 -11.57
CA ARG A 19 4.11 2.06 -12.04
C ARG A 19 5.01 1.59 -10.90
N TYR A 20 5.16 2.41 -9.87
CA TYR A 20 6.17 2.22 -8.82
C TYR A 20 5.60 1.86 -7.45
N HIS A 21 4.29 1.63 -7.29
CA HIS A 21 3.69 1.35 -5.97
C HIS A 21 4.26 0.12 -5.25
N HIS A 22 4.85 -0.87 -5.93
CA HIS A 22 5.57 -1.98 -5.27
C HIS A 22 7.02 -1.66 -4.89
N LYS A 23 7.60 -0.59 -5.47
CA LYS A 23 8.98 -0.14 -5.28
C LYS A 23 9.03 1.40 -5.27
N PRO A 24 8.39 2.05 -4.28
CA PRO A 24 8.22 3.50 -4.28
C PRO A 24 9.55 4.27 -4.24
N HIS A 25 10.64 3.65 -3.76
CA HIS A 25 11.99 4.23 -3.80
C HIS A 25 12.46 4.60 -5.21
N LEU A 26 11.98 3.90 -6.25
CA LEU A 26 12.33 4.15 -7.67
C LEU A 26 11.62 5.37 -8.27
N SER A 27 10.59 5.87 -7.60
CA SER A 27 9.87 7.06 -8.07
C SER A 27 10.56 8.34 -7.59
N HIS A 28 10.83 9.26 -8.51
CA HIS A 28 11.37 10.58 -8.17
C HIS A 28 10.31 11.55 -7.63
N ASN A 29 9.09 11.53 -8.19
CA ASN A 29 8.08 12.56 -7.93
C ASN A 29 7.00 12.15 -6.94
N THR A 30 6.79 10.84 -6.77
CA THR A 30 5.68 10.29 -5.98
C THR A 30 6.16 9.38 -4.86
N LYS A 31 7.40 9.52 -4.38
CA LYS A 31 7.98 8.65 -3.35
C LYS A 31 7.10 8.61 -2.09
N GLN A 32 6.71 9.77 -1.54
CA GLN A 32 5.90 9.83 -0.32
C GLN A 32 4.55 9.11 -0.46
N ILE A 33 3.77 9.48 -1.47
CA ILE A 33 2.42 8.92 -1.69
C ILE A 33 2.48 7.47 -2.19
N GLY A 34 3.50 7.11 -2.97
CA GLY A 34 3.78 5.73 -3.35
C GLY A 34 4.12 4.86 -2.15
N SER A 35 4.90 5.37 -1.20
CA SER A 35 5.19 4.67 0.06
C SER A 35 3.94 4.44 0.91
N ILE A 36 2.99 5.38 0.91
CA ILE A 36 1.69 5.19 1.60
C ILE A 36 0.90 4.05 0.93
N ILE A 37 0.82 4.04 -0.41
CA ILE A 37 0.09 3.00 -1.16
C ILE A 37 0.75 1.63 -0.95
N HIS A 38 2.07 1.54 -1.09
CA HIS A 38 2.85 0.32 -0.82
C HIS A 38 2.57 -0.21 0.59
N PHE A 39 2.63 0.69 1.57
CA PHE A 39 2.44 0.34 2.97
C PHE A 39 1.01 -0.16 3.25
N ALA A 40 0.00 0.45 2.63
CA ALA A 40 -1.38 0.01 2.76
C ALA A 40 -1.58 -1.41 2.20
N ASP A 41 -1.04 -1.72 1.02
CA ASP A 41 -1.11 -3.06 0.44
C ASP A 41 -0.39 -4.09 1.33
N TYR A 42 0.87 -3.80 1.69
CA TYR A 42 1.66 -4.60 2.61
C TYR A 42 0.91 -4.88 3.94
N MET A 43 0.31 -3.85 4.54
CA MET A 43 -0.47 -3.97 5.78
C MET A 43 -1.65 -4.94 5.61
N THR A 44 -2.42 -4.83 4.53
CA THR A 44 -3.57 -5.72 4.30
C THR A 44 -3.15 -7.17 4.11
N GLN A 45 -2.01 -7.42 3.44
CA GLN A 45 -1.45 -8.76 3.29
C GLN A 45 -0.95 -9.33 4.62
N ARG A 46 -0.21 -8.53 5.40
CA ARG A 46 0.28 -8.90 6.73
C ARG A 46 -0.85 -9.27 7.69
N LEU A 47 -1.95 -8.52 7.66
CA LEU A 47 -3.12 -8.78 8.49
C LEU A 47 -3.98 -9.94 7.95
N LYS A 48 -3.76 -10.37 6.70
CA LYS A 48 -4.56 -11.38 5.99
C LYS A 48 -6.03 -10.97 5.83
N LEU A 49 -6.27 -9.68 5.59
CA LEU A 49 -7.61 -9.07 5.50
C LEU A 49 -8.07 -8.80 4.05
N GLY A 50 -7.51 -9.50 3.08
CA GLY A 50 -7.85 -9.34 1.66
C GLY A 50 -7.70 -10.63 0.85
N PHE A 51 -8.14 -10.59 -0.40
CA PHE A 51 -7.93 -11.66 -1.38
C PHE A 51 -6.77 -11.27 -2.30
N PHE A 52 -5.67 -12.01 -2.19
CA PHE A 52 -4.45 -11.74 -2.93
C PHE A 52 -4.24 -12.89 -3.92
N SER A 53 -4.56 -12.68 -5.19
CA SER A 53 -4.38 -13.71 -6.23
C SER A 53 -3.17 -13.44 -7.13
N TRP A 54 -2.78 -12.18 -7.28
CA TRP A 54 -1.78 -11.73 -8.25
C TRP A 54 -0.49 -11.25 -7.58
N ASP A 55 -0.59 -10.65 -6.40
CA ASP A 55 0.53 -10.06 -5.66
C ASP A 55 0.58 -10.63 -4.23
N ASN A 56 0.84 -11.93 -4.13
CA ASN A 56 1.08 -12.58 -2.84
C ASN A 56 2.49 -12.31 -2.32
N ASP A 57 2.64 -12.40 -1.00
CA ASP A 57 3.94 -12.33 -0.31
C ASP A 57 4.69 -11.01 -0.54
N MET A 58 3.96 -9.89 -0.52
CA MET A 58 4.57 -8.57 -0.66
C MET A 58 5.55 -8.29 0.50
N GLU A 59 6.77 -7.87 0.14
CA GLU A 59 7.76 -7.38 1.09
C GLU A 59 7.63 -5.85 1.28
N LEU A 60 7.92 -5.38 2.48
CA LEU A 60 7.99 -3.94 2.73
C LEU A 60 9.25 -3.41 2.03
N ASP A 61 9.07 -2.44 1.14
CA ASP A 61 10.19 -1.81 0.48
C ASP A 61 11.10 -1.10 1.50
N HIS A 62 12.40 -1.33 1.37
CA HIS A 62 13.42 -0.92 2.35
C HIS A 62 13.47 0.58 2.67
N GLU A 63 12.99 1.46 1.78
CA GLU A 63 12.94 2.90 2.06
C GLU A 63 11.59 3.37 2.63
N VAL A 64 10.54 2.53 2.62
CA VAL A 64 9.18 2.94 3.02
C VAL A 64 9.14 3.31 4.49
N ALA A 65 9.75 2.50 5.36
CA ALA A 65 9.79 2.79 6.80
C ALA A 65 10.40 4.18 7.08
N ALA A 66 11.54 4.48 6.45
CA ALA A 66 12.21 5.78 6.59
C ALA A 66 11.38 6.92 5.97
N THR A 67 10.80 6.71 4.78
CA THR A 67 9.95 7.69 4.08
C THR A 67 8.71 8.07 4.91
N LEU A 68 8.13 7.09 5.60
CA LEU A 68 6.97 7.28 6.48
C LEU A 68 7.35 7.60 7.92
N GLN A 69 8.64 7.84 8.19
CA GLN A 69 9.18 8.25 9.48
C GLN A 69 8.94 7.24 10.62
N PHE A 70 8.85 5.96 10.29
CA PHE A 70 8.92 4.89 11.28
C PHE A 70 10.34 4.79 11.83
N LYS A 71 10.44 4.55 13.15
CA LYS A 71 11.72 4.49 13.85
C LYS A 71 12.47 3.20 13.55
N ASP A 72 11.72 2.10 13.51
CA ASP A 72 12.22 0.74 13.36
C ASP A 72 11.10 -0.20 12.89
N GLN A 73 11.45 -1.46 12.60
CA GLN A 73 10.50 -2.48 12.18
C GLN A 73 9.45 -2.78 13.28
N GLU A 74 9.82 -2.69 14.56
CA GLU A 74 8.87 -2.92 15.65
C GLU A 74 7.74 -1.86 15.65
N SER A 75 8.08 -0.60 15.34
CA SER A 75 7.11 0.48 15.21
C SER A 75 6.17 0.30 14.02
N VAL A 76 6.67 -0.28 12.92
CA VAL A 76 5.86 -0.68 11.76
C VAL A 76 4.87 -1.78 12.16
N ASP A 77 5.35 -2.85 12.79
CA ASP A 77 4.53 -3.99 13.16
C ASP A 77 3.44 -3.59 14.17
N LYS A 78 3.78 -2.76 15.15
CA LYS A 78 2.81 -2.20 16.11
C LYS A 78 1.75 -1.33 15.43
N PHE A 79 2.16 -0.51 14.46
CA PHE A 79 1.21 0.32 13.70
C PHE A 79 0.24 -0.55 12.91
N ILE A 80 0.74 -1.57 12.20
CA ILE A 80 -0.10 -2.51 11.44
C ILE A 80 -1.13 -3.19 12.34
N GLU A 81 -0.68 -3.71 13.48
CA GLU A 81 -1.55 -4.46 14.40
C GLU A 81 -2.62 -3.55 15.06
N LEU A 82 -2.31 -2.27 15.31
CA LEU A 82 -3.29 -1.29 15.81
C LEU A 82 -4.53 -1.18 14.91
N TYR A 83 -4.38 -1.39 13.60
CA TYR A 83 -5.47 -1.28 12.63
C TYR A 83 -6.25 -2.58 12.40
N ARG A 84 -5.84 -3.73 12.98
CA ARG A 84 -6.54 -5.01 12.78
C ARG A 84 -8.03 -4.90 13.09
N GLN A 85 -8.36 -4.55 14.34
CA GLN A 85 -9.74 -4.50 14.81
C GLN A 85 -10.59 -3.47 14.04
N PRO A 86 -10.13 -2.22 13.83
CA PRO A 86 -10.86 -1.26 13.01
C PRO A 86 -11.16 -1.76 11.59
N LEU A 87 -10.20 -2.40 10.92
CA LEU A 87 -10.37 -2.91 9.56
C LEU A 87 -11.32 -4.11 9.50
N GLU A 88 -11.24 -5.04 10.46
CA GLU A 88 -12.17 -6.17 10.57
C GLU A 88 -13.61 -5.68 10.74
N GLN A 89 -13.84 -4.69 11.63
CA GLN A 89 -15.16 -4.09 11.84
C GLN A 89 -15.69 -3.39 10.57
N GLN A 90 -14.82 -2.67 9.85
CA GLN A 90 -15.20 -2.04 8.59
C GLN A 90 -15.58 -3.09 7.53
N LEU A 91 -14.79 -4.16 7.40
CA LEU A 91 -15.07 -5.24 6.45
C LEU A 91 -16.41 -5.93 6.74
N GLU A 92 -16.72 -6.17 8.02
CA GLU A 92 -18.01 -6.71 8.44
C GLU A 92 -19.16 -5.75 8.13
N SER A 93 -18.98 -4.45 8.38
CA SER A 93 -20.00 -3.45 8.08
C SER A 93 -20.36 -3.39 6.59
N VAL A 94 -19.37 -3.53 5.71
CA VAL A 94 -19.55 -3.54 4.25
C VAL A 94 -20.24 -4.82 3.77
N ARG A 95 -19.90 -5.97 4.37
CA ARG A 95 -20.59 -7.24 4.07
C ARG A 95 -22.09 -7.19 4.36
N ASN A 96 -22.50 -6.48 5.40
CA ASN A 96 -23.92 -6.34 5.76
C ASN A 96 -24.69 -5.35 4.87
N LEU A 97 -24.01 -4.69 3.92
CA LEU A 97 -24.61 -3.78 2.94
C LEU A 97 -24.77 -4.40 1.54
N ALA A 98 -24.22 -5.60 1.30
CA ALA A 98 -24.17 -6.27 0.01
C ALA A 98 -25.23 -7.37 -0.17
#